data_AF-W2QQ86-F1
#
_entry.id   AF-W2QQ86-F1
#
_cell.length_a   1.000
_cell.length_b   1.000
_cell.length_c   1.000
_cell.angle_alpha   90.00
_cell.angle_beta   90.00
_cell.angle_gamma   90.00
#
_symmetry.space_group_name_H-M   'P 1'
#
loop_
_entity.id
_entity.type
_entity.pdbx_description
1 polymer ?
#
loop_
_entity_poly.entity_id
_entity_poly.type
_entity_poly.pdbx_seq_one_letter_code
_entity_poly.pdbx_strand_id
1 'polypeptide(L)'
;MEHKNYRFCKKRTVVETGTTYFSCVKFRAGCPARLVVKKGGAIIERNAHCCDQDILEEVADVRRDMSLELQDRAIKEFSVAPGVLWQRVFDEFRAKHH
;
A
#
# COMPACT_ATOMS: atom_id res chain seq x y z
N MET A 1 7.40 1.83 -8.15
CA MET A 1 6.23 1.67 -9.02
C MET A 1 5.58 0.36 -8.66
N GLU A 2 4.29 0.37 -8.39
CA GLU A 2 3.51 -0.83 -8.12
C GLU A 2 2.80 -1.26 -9.40
N HIS A 3 2.78 -2.56 -9.67
CA HIS A 3 2.13 -3.14 -10.84
C HIS A 3 1.81 -4.61 -10.58
N LYS A 4 0.54 -5.01 -10.72
CA LYS A 4 0.06 -6.39 -10.52
C LYS A 4 0.60 -7.06 -9.24
N ASN A 5 0.50 -6.36 -8.10
CA ASN A 5 0.96 -6.83 -6.78
C ASN A 5 2.47 -7.08 -6.68
N TYR A 6 3.26 -6.42 -7.53
CA TYR A 6 4.71 -6.39 -7.40
C TYR A 6 5.22 -4.97 -7.32
N ARG A 7 6.27 -4.78 -6.52
CA ARG A 7 7.03 -3.53 -6.47
C ARG A 7 8.21 -3.56 -7.42
N PHE A 8 8.38 -2.45 -8.13
CA PHE A 8 9.48 -2.22 -9.05
C PHE A 8 10.28 -0.97 -8.66
N CYS A 9 11.60 -1.08 -8.69
CA CYS A 9 12.54 0.02 -8.54
C CYS A 9 12.94 0.61 -9.90
N LYS A 10 13.01 1.94 -9.98
CA LYS A 10 13.46 2.66 -11.19
C LYS A 10 14.95 2.41 -11.39
N LYS A 11 15.34 2.07 -12.62
CA LYS A 11 16.75 1.88 -13.00
C LYS A 11 17.29 3.08 -13.76
N ARG A 12 16.60 3.48 -14.82
CA ARG A 12 17.00 4.63 -15.66
C ARG A 12 15.81 5.17 -16.42
N THR A 13 15.91 6.43 -16.81
CA THR A 13 15.03 7.05 -17.80
C THR A 13 15.89 7.47 -18.99
N VAL A 14 15.45 7.13 -20.20
CA VAL A 14 16.01 7.62 -21.46
C VAL A 14 15.18 8.81 -21.87
N VAL A 15 15.75 10.01 -21.79
CA VAL A 15 15.01 11.28 -21.92
C VAL A 15 14.50 11.49 -23.35
N GLU A 16 15.32 11.14 -24.34
CA GLU A 16 15.04 11.32 -25.77
C GLU A 16 13.78 10.56 -26.20
N THR A 17 13.60 9.35 -25.66
CA THR A 17 12.45 8.50 -25.96
C THR A 17 11.35 8.57 -24.91
N GLY A 18 11.58 9.29 -23.80
CA GLY A 18 10.73 9.28 -22.61
C GLY A 18 10.50 7.88 -22.01
N THR A 19 11.41 6.93 -22.26
CA THR A 19 11.26 5.55 -21.81
C THR A 19 11.91 5.37 -20.43
N THR A 20 11.15 4.90 -19.45
CA THR A 20 11.67 4.57 -18.12
C THR A 20 11.70 3.06 -17.90
N TYR A 21 12.84 2.56 -17.44
CA TYR A 21 13.07 1.15 -17.17
C TYR A 21 13.01 0.89 -15.68
N PHE A 22 12.31 -0.15 -15.29
CA PHE A 22 12.20 -0.62 -13.91
C PHE A 22 12.58 -2.10 -13.81
N SER A 23 13.02 -2.53 -12.64
CA SER A 23 13.22 -3.94 -12.29
C SER A 23 12.49 -4.26 -11.00
N CYS A 24 12.08 -5.51 -10.82
CA CYS A 24 11.50 -5.96 -9.55
C CYS A 24 12.42 -5.56 -8.38
N VAL A 25 11.86 -5.19 -7.23
CA VAL A 25 12.65 -4.88 -6.03
C VAL A 25 13.50 -6.07 -5.57
N LYS A 26 13.03 -7.30 -5.80
CA LYS A 26 13.74 -8.56 -5.52
C LYS A 26 14.78 -8.93 -6.60
N PHE A 27 15.20 -8.00 -7.47
CA PHE A 27 16.20 -8.27 -8.52
C PHE A 27 17.56 -8.71 -7.97
N ARG A 28 17.97 -8.22 -6.79
CA ARG A 28 19.22 -8.65 -6.13
C ARG A 28 19.14 -10.09 -5.60
N ALA A 29 17.93 -10.60 -5.39
CA ALA A 29 17.66 -12.00 -5.08
C ALA A 29 17.44 -12.85 -6.34
N GLY A 30 17.72 -12.31 -7.53
CA GLY A 30 17.67 -13.04 -8.80
C GLY A 30 16.39 -12.89 -9.63
N CYS A 31 15.39 -12.12 -9.18
CA CYS A 31 14.16 -11.96 -9.96
C CYS A 31 14.40 -11.25 -11.31
N PRO A 32 14.05 -11.86 -12.46
CA PRO A 32 14.35 -11.33 -13.79
C PRO A 32 13.30 -10.35 -14.33
N ALA A 33 12.17 -10.19 -13.64
CA ALA A 33 11.05 -9.36 -14.06
C ALA A 33 11.40 -7.86 -14.16
N ARG A 34 10.94 -7.24 -15.25
CA ARG A 34 11.22 -5.85 -15.61
C ARG A 34 9.97 -5.19 -16.19
N LEU A 35 9.87 -3.88 -16.01
CA LEU A 35 8.89 -3.03 -16.71
C LEU A 35 9.61 -2.00 -17.56
N VAL A 36 9.02 -1.72 -18.72
CA VAL A 36 9.41 -0.62 -19.60
C VAL A 36 8.20 0.27 -19.77
N VAL A 37 8.26 1.47 -19.20
CA VAL A 37 7.20 2.48 -19.30
C VAL A 37 7.57 3.45 -20.42
N LYS A 38 6.75 3.53 -21.46
CA LYS A 38 6.95 4.43 -22.60
C LYS A 38 6.41 5.83 -22.31
N LYS A 39 6.86 6.80 -23.10
CA LYS A 39 6.25 8.14 -23.16
C LYS A 39 4.76 7.97 -23.49
N GLY A 40 3.89 8.53 -22.65
CA GLY A 40 2.42 8.31 -22.73
C GLY A 40 1.88 7.23 -21.79
N GLY A 41 2.72 6.61 -20.96
CA GLY A 41 2.28 5.74 -19.86
C GLY A 41 2.05 4.28 -20.23
N ALA A 42 2.24 3.87 -21.49
CA ALA A 42 2.15 2.46 -21.87
C ALA A 42 3.21 1.61 -21.14
N ILE A 43 2.75 0.56 -20.46
CA ILE A 43 3.59 -0.35 -19.66
C ILE A 43 3.83 -1.63 -20.46
N ILE A 44 5.09 -1.98 -20.68
CA ILE A 44 5.50 -3.24 -21.31
C ILE A 44 6.17 -4.11 -20.25
N GLU A 45 5.59 -5.28 -20.00
CA GLU A 45 6.15 -6.30 -19.11
C GLU A 45 7.23 -7.11 -19.84
N ARG A 46 8.35 -7.36 -19.15
CA ARG A 46 9.47 -8.16 -19.66
C ARG A 46 9.87 -9.18 -18.62
N ASN A 47 9.86 -10.46 -19.04
CA ASN A 47 10.10 -11.64 -18.22
C ASN A 47 9.03 -11.86 -17.12
N ALA A 48 8.81 -13.12 -16.76
CA ALA A 48 7.97 -13.47 -15.63
C ALA A 48 8.70 -13.26 -14.30
N HIS A 49 7.94 -13.07 -13.22
CA HIS A 49 8.47 -13.11 -11.87
C HIS A 49 8.82 -14.55 -11.48
N CYS A 50 9.90 -14.72 -10.73
CA CYS A 50 10.24 -15.97 -10.03
C CYS A 50 10.31 -15.76 -8.51
N CYS A 51 9.93 -14.58 -8.04
CA CYS A 51 9.88 -14.23 -6.63
C CYS A 51 8.44 -14.24 -6.15
N ASP A 52 8.25 -14.52 -4.86
CA ASP A 52 6.92 -14.44 -4.25
C ASP A 52 6.33 -13.04 -4.43
N GLN A 53 5.02 -12.99 -4.70
CA GLN A 53 4.27 -11.75 -4.72
C GLN A 53 4.39 -11.07 -3.37
N ASP A 54 4.67 -9.77 -3.40
CA ASP A 54 4.38 -8.95 -2.23
C ASP A 54 2.86 -8.82 -2.25
N ILE A 55 2.16 -9.66 -1.47
CA ILE A 55 0.74 -9.46 -1.24
C ILE A 55 0.65 -8.09 -0.57
N LEU A 56 0.30 -7.07 -1.35
CA LEU A 56 -0.11 -5.79 -0.82
C LEU A 56 -1.45 -6.10 -0.15
N GLU A 57 -1.40 -6.47 1.13
CA GLU A 57 -2.60 -6.59 1.93
C GLU A 57 -3.37 -5.28 1.80
N GLU A 58 -4.64 -5.38 1.44
CA GLU A 58 -5.53 -4.24 1.35
C GLU A 58 -5.71 -3.69 2.77
N VAL A 59 -4.89 -2.70 3.13
CA VAL A 59 -5.00 -2.04 4.43
C VAL A 59 -6.24 -1.17 4.41
N ALA A 60 -7.28 -1.56 5.14
CA ALA A 60 -8.47 -0.75 5.32
C ALA A 60 -8.12 0.58 6.03
N ASP A 61 -8.36 1.73 5.37
CA ASP A 61 -8.23 3.04 6.00
C ASP A 61 -9.45 3.34 6.88
N VAL A 62 -9.40 2.91 8.13
CA VAL A 62 -10.51 3.04 9.10
C VAL A 62 -10.45 4.32 9.93
N ARG A 63 -9.52 5.25 9.63
CA ARG A 63 -9.29 6.45 10.46
C ARG A 63 -10.51 7.34 10.55
N ARG A 64 -11.23 7.52 9.44
CA ARG A 64 -12.46 8.33 9.42
C ARG A 64 -13.53 7.72 10.31
N ASP A 65 -13.75 6.43 10.17
CA ASP A 65 -14.82 5.71 10.85
C ASP A 65 -14.54 5.64 12.37
N MET A 66 -13.29 5.39 12.75
CA MET A 66 -12.83 5.46 14.13
C MET A 66 -12.98 6.87 14.73
N SER A 67 -12.70 7.92 13.95
CA SER A 67 -12.86 9.31 14.41
C SER A 67 -14.31 9.67 14.69
N LEU A 68 -15.23 9.22 13.83
CA LEU A 68 -16.66 9.44 14.02
C LEU A 68 -17.19 8.72 15.26
N GLU A 69 -16.77 7.48 15.48
CA GLU A 69 -17.16 6.70 16.67
C GLU A 69 -16.67 7.38 17.96
N LEU A 70 -15.42 7.86 17.96
CA LEU A 70 -14.86 8.58 19.11
C LEU A 70 -15.63 9.87 19.42
N GLN A 71 -16.02 10.62 18.39
CA GLN A 71 -16.80 11.85 18.56
C GLN A 71 -18.19 11.58 19.14
N ASP A 72 -18.89 10.58 18.61
CA ASP A 72 -20.22 10.20 19.10
C ASP A 72 -20.16 9.71 20.57
N ARG A 73 -19.19 8.85 20.90
CA ARG A 73 -19.05 8.34 22.27
C ARG A 73 -18.53 9.36 23.26
N ALA A 74 -17.67 10.30 22.85
CA ALA A 74 -17.20 11.35 23.75
C ALA A 74 -18.34 12.22 24.30
N ILE A 75 -19.43 12.38 23.53
CA ILE A 75 -20.63 13.10 23.95
C ILE A 75 -21.47 12.26 24.92
N LYS A 76 -21.53 10.94 24.71
CA LYS A 76 -22.35 10.01 25.52
C LYS A 76 -21.67 9.54 26.80
N GLU A 77 -20.36 9.39 26.78
CA GLU A 77 -19.52 8.80 27.84
C GLU A 77 -18.59 9.84 28.47
N PHE A 78 -19.12 11.02 28.80
CA PHE A 78 -18.35 12.15 29.33
C PHE A 78 -17.59 11.86 30.64
N SER A 79 -17.97 10.82 31.39
CA SER A 79 -17.30 10.39 32.62
C SER A 79 -16.10 9.47 32.39
N VAL A 80 -15.92 8.97 31.16
CA VAL A 80 -14.82 8.08 30.80
C VAL A 80 -13.61 8.91 30.41
N ALA A 81 -12.44 8.57 30.97
CA ALA A 81 -11.20 9.22 30.58
C ALA A 81 -10.94 9.02 29.07
N PRO A 82 -10.57 10.07 28.31
CA PRO A 82 -10.42 9.99 26.85
C PRO A 82 -9.52 8.85 26.36
N GLY A 83 -8.44 8.54 27.08
CA GLY A 83 -7.53 7.44 26.73
C GLY A 83 -8.18 6.06 26.87
N VAL A 84 -9.06 5.87 27.85
CA VAL A 84 -9.80 4.62 28.04
C VAL A 84 -10.85 4.45 26.94
N LEU A 85 -11.54 5.54 26.59
CA LEU A 85 -12.50 5.54 25.50
C LEU A 85 -11.82 5.25 24.15
N TRP A 86 -10.65 5.85 23.90
CA TRP A 86 -9.85 5.60 22.72
C TRP A 86 -9.46 4.13 22.58
N GLN A 87 -8.94 3.54 23.65
CA GLN A 87 -8.51 2.14 23.65
C GLN A 87 -9.67 1.20 23.35
N ARG A 88 -10.85 1.42 23.96
CA ARG A 88 -12.05 0.62 23.71
C ARG A 88 -12.49 0.67 22.24
N VAL A 89 -12.61 1.87 21.67
CA VAL A 89 -12.99 2.03 20.27
C VAL A 89 -11.95 1.38 19.34
N PHE A 90 -10.66 1.58 19.63
CA PHE A 90 -9.59 0.94 18.87
C PHE A 90 -9.68 -0.59 18.89
N ASP A 91 -9.89 -1.18 20.06
CA ASP A 91 -9.97 -2.65 20.21
C ASP A 91 -11.19 -3.22 19.47
N GLU A 92 -12.33 -2.52 19.48
CA GLU A 92 -13.51 -2.89 18.70
C GLU A 92 -13.28 -2.84 17.19
N PHE A 93 -12.61 -1.79 16.70
CA PHE A 93 -12.24 -1.69 15.29
C PHE A 93 -11.25 -2.78 14.91
N ARG A 94 -10.24 -3.02 15.75
CA ARG A 94 -9.28 -4.09 15.55
C ARG A 94 -9.96 -5.45 15.44
N ALA A 95 -10.94 -5.75 16.29
CA ALA A 95 -11.69 -7.00 16.24
C ALA A 95 -12.58 -7.15 14.99
N LYS A 96 -13.01 -6.06 14.36
CA LYS A 96 -13.81 -6.09 13.11
C LYS A 96 -12.99 -6.27 11.85
N HIS A 97 -11.69 -5.94 11.91
CA HIS A 97 -10.79 -5.89 10.75
C HIS A 97 -9.65 -6.93 10.82
N HIS A 98 -9.71 -7.86 11.78
CA HIS A 98 -8.83 -9.03 11.93
C HIS A 98 -9.66 -10.31 11.98
#